data_AF-A0A1C4WBH8-F1
#
_entry.id   AF-A0A1C4WBH8-F1
#
_cell.length_a   1.000
_cell.length_b   1.000
_cell.length_c   1.000
_cell.angle_alpha   90.00
_cell.angle_beta   90.00
_cell.angle_gamma   90.00
#
_symmetry.space_group_name_H-M   'P 1'
#
loop_
_entity.id
_entity.type
_entity.pdbx_description
1 polymer ?
#
loop_
_entity_poly.entity_id
_entity_poly.type
_entity_poly.pdbx_seq_one_letter_code
_entity_poly.pdbx_strand_id
1 'polypeptide(L)'
;MSNSWVLPEDVLRDAPAYAPRPGELADLELLLSGAYTPLAGFMTRADLASLSRRGRLADGTSWPVPVTLQVPTPVADGLDPADPARRTLVLTDGEGAPVAALEVTDVWPVREGVAGLGGPVRRLGDGGHGPFQRLRRGPEEIRPLLPPGRVLGVIADRPLHRPQLAQIAHAARTLGAHLLVMIPVGEDGAGGLPTEALVRSVFAARDRMPPATLVAVPLPRRTDEISDALLRARISAAYGVTHLLSTGGMLSGAGLRVLVPRELAYDSRDGQWRWRDDIPPRNRKLALSEAEIDDLLDRGFPLPEWHTPPAVAKELSRARPPRRHRGLVVFLTGLSGSGKSTIARGLADLLREQGERTITLLDGDVVRRELSAGLTFSRADRDANVRRIGWVAAEIARHRGVGICCPIAPYAQARAAVREMARSAGAGFLLVHVATPLEVCEQRDRKGLYARARAGLLTGMTGIDDPYETPTDADLVVDTTDQSIEEAVQVVMNHLTETGWVEPRLPSA
;
A
#
# COMPACT_ATOMS: atom_id res chain seq x y z
N MET A 1 28.95 14.27 28.73
CA MET A 1 30.07 14.71 27.88
C MET A 1 29.57 14.63 26.44
N SER A 2 29.22 15.77 25.85
CA SER A 2 28.69 15.84 24.49
C SER A 2 29.82 15.57 23.50
N ASN A 3 29.87 14.34 23.00
CA ASN A 3 30.79 13.99 21.93
C ASN A 3 30.18 14.49 20.61
N SER A 4 30.24 15.81 20.38
CA SER A 4 29.82 16.43 19.13
C SER A 4 30.79 15.98 18.03
N TRP A 5 30.43 14.89 17.35
CA TRP A 5 31.02 14.63 16.05
C TRP A 5 30.60 15.76 15.12
N VAL A 6 31.56 16.54 14.67
CA VAL A 6 31.41 17.36 13.48
C VAL A 6 32.05 16.54 12.37
N LEU A 7 31.24 15.92 11.52
CA LEU A 7 31.76 15.39 10.26
C LEU A 7 32.24 16.59 9.44
N PRO A 8 33.48 16.58 8.92
CA PRO A 8 33.95 17.66 8.07
C PRO A 8 33.00 17.87 6.88
N GLU A 9 32.69 19.13 6.52
CA GLU A 9 31.73 19.44 5.44
C GLU A 9 32.17 18.86 4.09
N ASP A 10 33.47 18.74 3.87
CA ASP A 10 34.10 18.08 2.72
C ASP A 10 33.78 16.58 2.68
N VAL A 11 33.86 15.89 3.82
CA VAL A 11 33.51 14.46 3.92
C VAL A 11 32.02 14.23 3.63
N LEU A 12 31.13 15.10 4.10
CA LEU A 12 29.70 15.00 3.80
C LEU A 12 29.35 15.33 2.35
N ARG A 13 30.10 16.26 1.73
CA ARG A 13 29.89 16.67 0.33
C ARG A 13 30.26 15.58 -0.66
N ASP A 14 31.36 14.88 -0.39
CA ASP A 14 31.90 13.87 -1.30
C ASP A 14 31.40 12.45 -0.99
N ALA A 15 30.67 12.27 0.12
CA ALA A 15 30.06 10.99 0.48
C ALA A 15 28.99 10.56 -0.53
N PRO A 16 28.92 9.27 -0.89
CA PRO A 16 27.80 8.76 -1.68
C PRO A 16 26.48 8.96 -0.93
N ALA A 17 25.40 9.12 -1.70
CA ALA A 17 24.04 9.26 -1.19
C ALA A 17 23.17 8.08 -1.60
N TYR A 18 22.28 7.63 -0.73
CA TYR A 18 21.35 6.55 -0.99
C TYR A 18 20.00 6.80 -0.30
N ALA A 19 18.91 6.63 -1.05
CA ALA A 19 17.56 6.59 -0.51
C ALA A 19 17.21 5.15 -0.09
N PRO A 20 17.05 4.86 1.21
CA PRO A 20 16.67 3.52 1.67
C PRO A 20 15.30 3.11 1.14
N ARG A 21 15.05 1.79 1.07
CA ARG A 21 13.70 1.28 0.76
C ARG A 21 12.72 1.67 1.87
N PRO A 22 11.40 1.69 1.63
CA PRO A 22 10.42 2.19 2.59
C PRO A 22 10.52 1.55 3.99
N GLY A 23 10.74 0.24 4.06
CA GLY A 23 10.96 -0.46 5.34
C GLY A 23 12.29 -0.10 6.03
N GLU A 24 13.35 0.15 5.26
CA GLU A 24 14.66 0.57 5.79
C GLU A 24 14.64 2.05 6.23
N LEU A 25 13.84 2.88 5.56
CA LEU A 25 13.60 4.26 5.95
C LEU A 25 12.81 4.32 7.27
N ALA A 26 11.81 3.45 7.44
CA ALA A 26 11.11 3.29 8.71
C ALA A 26 12.07 2.83 9.83
N ASP A 27 12.97 1.90 9.54
CA ASP A 27 14.03 1.49 10.47
C ASP A 27 14.94 2.67 10.85
N LEU A 28 15.35 3.48 9.88
CA LEU A 28 16.14 4.68 10.09
C LEU A 28 15.40 5.68 11.00
N GLU A 29 14.12 5.96 10.74
CA GLU A 29 13.31 6.84 11.59
C GLU A 29 13.23 6.31 13.05
N LEU A 30 13.12 5.00 13.24
CA LEU A 30 13.07 4.37 14.56
C LEU A 30 14.43 4.38 15.29
N LEU A 31 15.54 4.26 14.56
CA LEU A 31 16.89 4.49 15.08
C LEU A 31 17.06 5.93 15.55
N LEU A 32 16.73 6.89 14.68
CA LEU A 32 16.93 8.33 14.92
C LEU A 32 15.99 8.92 15.97
N SER A 33 14.82 8.32 16.21
CA SER A 33 13.90 8.72 17.26
C SER A 33 14.26 8.12 18.62
N GLY A 34 15.18 7.15 18.68
CA GLY A 34 15.52 6.42 19.90
C GLY A 34 14.52 5.30 20.25
N ALA A 35 13.51 5.04 19.40
CA ALA A 35 12.61 3.89 19.55
C ALA A 35 13.33 2.55 19.50
N TYR A 36 14.50 2.51 18.87
CA TYR A 36 15.39 1.34 18.81
C TYR A 36 16.48 1.31 19.87
N THR A 37 16.45 2.17 20.89
CA THR A 37 17.46 2.12 21.97
C THR A 37 17.57 0.70 22.58
N PRO A 38 18.79 0.16 22.81
CA PRO A 38 20.10 0.81 22.66
C PRO A 38 20.76 0.62 21.28
N LEU A 39 20.05 0.06 20.29
CA LEU A 39 20.57 -0.01 18.92
C LEU A 39 20.68 1.42 18.36
N ALA A 40 21.89 1.78 17.91
CA ALA A 40 22.25 3.11 17.45
C ALA A 40 22.62 3.15 15.95
N GLY A 41 22.36 2.07 15.22
CA GLY A 41 22.77 1.90 13.84
C GLY A 41 22.19 0.67 13.16
N PHE A 42 22.52 0.50 11.88
CA PHE A 42 22.26 -0.74 11.17
C PHE A 42 23.25 -1.82 11.60
N MET A 43 22.78 -3.06 11.72
CA MET A 43 23.56 -4.16 12.26
C MET A 43 24.72 -4.57 11.34
N THR A 44 25.86 -4.90 11.94
CA THR A 44 27.00 -5.50 11.25
C THR A 44 26.76 -7.00 10.98
N ARG A 45 27.59 -7.62 10.14
CA ARG A 45 27.57 -9.08 9.93
C ARG A 45 27.84 -9.86 11.22
N ALA A 46 28.68 -9.33 12.10
CA ALA A 46 28.95 -9.93 13.41
C ALA A 46 27.70 -9.91 14.30
N ASP A 47 26.96 -8.80 14.30
CA ASP A 47 25.69 -8.71 15.02
C ASP A 47 24.66 -9.68 14.48
N LEU A 48 24.52 -9.79 13.16
CA LEU A 48 23.58 -10.72 12.51
C LEU A 48 23.90 -12.19 12.81
N ALA A 49 25.20 -12.54 12.79
CA ALA A 49 25.66 -13.88 13.14
C ALA A 49 25.44 -14.20 14.62
N SER A 50 25.67 -13.23 15.51
CA SER A 50 25.40 -13.39 16.95
C SER A 50 23.89 -13.49 17.23
N LEU A 51 23.09 -12.65 16.57
CA LEU A 51 21.64 -12.57 16.75
C LEU A 51 20.98 -13.89 16.36
N SER A 52 21.33 -14.44 15.20
CA SER A 52 20.78 -15.73 14.73
C SER A 52 21.15 -16.90 15.65
N ARG A 53 22.35 -16.87 16.27
CA ARG A 53 22.81 -17.93 17.17
C ARG A 53 22.34 -17.79 18.62
N ARG A 54 22.22 -16.57 19.13
CA ARG A 54 22.12 -16.28 20.58
C ARG A 54 20.95 -15.36 20.94
N GLY A 55 20.25 -14.77 19.97
CA GLY A 55 19.24 -13.74 20.23
C GLY A 55 19.81 -12.44 20.81
N ARG A 56 21.09 -12.15 20.52
CA ARG A 56 21.83 -11.00 21.06
C ARG A 56 22.79 -10.43 20.01
N LEU A 57 23.03 -9.13 20.07
CA LEU A 57 24.07 -8.46 19.26
C LEU A 57 25.47 -8.94 19.67
N ALA A 58 26.49 -8.60 18.89
CA ALA A 58 27.86 -9.07 19.13
C ALA A 58 28.44 -8.59 20.48
N ASP A 59 28.00 -7.44 20.96
CA ASP A 59 28.34 -6.86 22.26
C ASP A 59 27.58 -7.47 23.46
N GLY A 60 26.66 -8.43 23.20
CA GLY A 60 25.83 -9.08 24.22
C GLY A 60 24.48 -8.41 24.48
N THR A 61 24.21 -7.26 23.85
CA THR A 61 22.93 -6.55 23.94
C THR A 61 21.78 -7.44 23.48
N SER A 62 20.70 -7.49 24.28
CA SER A 62 19.49 -8.24 23.90
C SER A 62 18.73 -7.50 22.81
N TRP A 63 18.50 -8.18 21.68
CA TRP A 63 17.78 -7.65 20.53
C TRP A 63 17.01 -8.76 19.82
N PRO A 64 15.76 -8.52 19.38
CA PRO A 64 14.93 -9.62 18.90
C PRO A 64 14.99 -9.89 17.39
N VAL A 65 15.27 -8.88 16.55
CA VAL A 65 15.07 -8.97 15.09
C VAL A 65 16.17 -8.28 14.28
N PRO A 66 16.57 -8.76 13.09
CA PRO A 66 17.53 -8.05 12.25
C PRO A 66 17.06 -6.63 11.87
N VAL A 67 17.97 -5.66 11.92
CA VAL A 67 17.78 -4.29 11.40
C VAL A 67 18.96 -3.99 10.48
N THR A 68 18.73 -4.00 9.18
CA THR A 68 19.79 -4.03 8.16
C THR A 68 19.53 -3.04 7.05
N LEU A 69 20.59 -2.49 6.47
CA LEU A 69 20.53 -1.66 5.27
C LEU A 69 21.17 -2.41 4.11
N GLN A 70 20.46 -2.51 2.98
CA GLN A 70 20.98 -3.06 1.74
C GLN A 70 21.04 -1.98 0.67
N VAL A 71 22.16 -1.94 -0.05
CA VAL A 71 22.42 -0.98 -1.13
C VAL A 71 22.87 -1.70 -2.41
N PRO A 72 22.67 -1.11 -3.59
CA PRO A 72 23.30 -1.59 -4.81
C PRO A 72 24.83 -1.64 -4.67
N THR A 73 25.48 -2.67 -5.19
CA THR A 73 26.95 -2.80 -5.15
C THR A 73 27.70 -1.54 -5.60
N PRO A 74 27.29 -0.82 -6.66
CA PRO A 74 27.96 0.43 -7.06
C PRO A 74 27.99 1.52 -5.98
N VAL A 75 27.01 1.55 -5.07
CA VAL A 75 27.00 2.47 -3.93
C VAL A 75 28.03 2.02 -2.89
N ALA A 76 28.13 0.71 -2.65
CA ALA A 76 29.08 0.14 -1.70
C ALA A 76 30.54 0.24 -2.18
N ASP A 77 30.81 0.17 -3.48
CA ASP A 77 32.16 0.28 -4.06
C ASP A 77 32.82 1.65 -3.79
N GLY A 78 32.01 2.68 -3.56
CA GLY A 78 32.48 4.01 -3.16
C GLY A 78 33.01 4.07 -1.73
N LEU A 79 32.68 3.09 -0.88
CA LEU A 79 32.89 3.11 0.56
C LEU A 79 34.08 2.24 0.97
N ASP A 80 34.84 2.70 1.97
CA ASP A 80 35.91 1.92 2.61
C ASP A 80 35.83 2.07 4.13
N PRO A 81 35.43 1.02 4.89
CA PRO A 81 35.34 1.07 6.35
C PRO A 81 36.66 1.42 7.07
N ALA A 82 37.80 1.18 6.43
CA ALA A 82 39.11 1.47 6.99
C ALA A 82 39.56 2.92 6.77
N ASP A 83 38.94 3.64 5.81
CA ASP A 83 39.28 5.01 5.46
C ASP A 83 38.24 6.00 6.04
N PRO A 84 38.62 6.85 7.02
CA PRO A 84 37.72 7.84 7.61
C PRO A 84 37.07 8.80 6.62
N ALA A 85 37.71 9.11 5.49
CA ALA A 85 37.17 10.01 4.47
C ALA A 85 36.15 9.30 3.56
N ARG A 86 36.17 7.97 3.50
CA ARG A 86 35.34 7.16 2.59
C ARG A 86 34.40 6.19 3.30
N ARG A 87 34.27 6.26 4.61
CA ARG A 87 33.36 5.40 5.40
C ARG A 87 32.00 6.04 5.69
N THR A 88 31.67 7.19 5.12
CA THR A 88 30.39 7.86 5.36
C THR A 88 29.45 7.66 4.17
N LEU A 89 28.23 7.21 4.45
CA LEU A 89 27.13 7.17 3.49
C LEU A 89 26.04 8.17 3.95
N VAL A 90 25.62 9.06 3.07
CA VAL A 90 24.47 9.94 3.33
C VAL A 90 23.18 9.18 2.99
N LEU A 91 22.31 9.02 3.98
CA LEU A 91 20.98 8.46 3.82
C LEU A 91 20.00 9.60 3.55
N THR A 92 19.30 9.53 2.43
CA THR A 92 18.30 10.52 2.02
C THR A 92 16.89 9.96 2.16
N ASP A 93 15.89 10.84 2.07
CA ASP A 93 14.53 10.41 1.76
C ASP A 93 14.37 10.08 0.26
N GLY A 94 13.14 9.76 -0.16
CA GLY A 94 12.80 9.46 -1.55
C GLY A 94 12.89 10.65 -2.51
N GLU A 95 12.96 11.89 -1.99
CA GLU A 95 13.14 13.12 -2.78
C GLU A 95 14.60 13.56 -2.86
N GLY A 96 15.49 12.88 -2.12
CA GLY A 96 16.93 13.17 -2.08
C GLY A 96 17.34 14.14 -0.96
N ALA A 97 16.44 14.51 -0.05
CA ALA A 97 16.77 15.34 1.09
C ALA A 97 17.61 14.54 2.12
N PRO A 98 18.75 15.06 2.61
CA PRO A 98 19.56 14.36 3.60
C PRO A 98 18.83 14.15 4.94
N VAL A 99 18.75 12.89 5.39
CA VAL A 99 18.11 12.50 6.66
C VAL A 99 19.18 12.20 7.72
N ALA A 100 20.16 11.36 7.37
CA ALA A 100 21.17 10.87 8.30
C ALA A 100 22.50 10.54 7.61
N ALA A 101 23.56 10.43 8.39
CA ALA A 101 24.82 9.83 8.00
C ALA A 101 24.94 8.45 8.65
N LEU A 102 25.27 7.44 7.85
CA LEU A 102 25.75 6.14 8.31
C LEU A 102 27.28 6.15 8.29
N GLU A 103 27.91 5.92 9.44
CA GLU A 103 29.33 5.58 9.50
C GLU A 103 29.48 4.08 9.27
N VAL A 104 29.96 3.71 8.10
CA VAL A 104 30.08 2.33 7.66
C VAL A 104 31.29 1.68 8.34
N THR A 105 31.01 0.63 9.10
CA THR A 105 32.02 -0.17 9.83
C THR A 105 32.16 -1.58 9.29
N ASP A 106 31.16 -2.05 8.53
CA ASP A 106 31.15 -3.37 7.90
C ASP A 106 30.39 -3.33 6.58
N VAL A 107 30.90 -4.06 5.59
CA VAL A 107 30.33 -4.20 4.24
C VAL A 107 30.42 -5.67 3.85
N TRP A 108 29.34 -6.25 3.36
CA TRP A 108 29.33 -7.64 2.91
C TRP A 108 28.42 -7.88 1.70
N PRO A 109 28.74 -8.84 0.82
CA PRO A 109 27.84 -9.22 -0.26
C PRO A 109 26.60 -9.94 0.31
N VAL A 110 25.41 -9.52 -0.14
CA VAL A 110 24.14 -10.17 0.23
C VAL A 110 23.67 -11.11 -0.88
N ARG A 111 23.69 -10.60 -2.12
CA ARG A 111 23.38 -11.33 -3.35
C ARG A 111 24.01 -10.60 -4.53
N GLU A 112 23.91 -11.17 -5.72
CA GLU A 112 24.40 -10.50 -6.94
C GLU A 112 23.82 -9.08 -7.06
N GLY A 113 24.71 -8.09 -7.21
CA GLY A 113 24.39 -6.67 -7.34
C GLY A 113 23.94 -5.96 -6.06
N VAL A 114 23.95 -6.61 -4.88
CA VAL A 114 23.52 -6.00 -3.61
C VAL A 114 24.49 -6.30 -2.47
N ALA A 115 24.87 -5.24 -1.76
CA ALA A 115 25.70 -5.29 -0.56
C ALA A 115 24.89 -4.89 0.68
N GLY A 116 25.25 -5.43 1.83
CA GLY A 116 24.76 -5.02 3.14
C GLY A 116 25.77 -4.08 3.79
N LEU A 117 25.26 -3.07 4.51
CA LEU A 117 26.06 -2.10 5.25
C LEU A 117 25.69 -2.12 6.73
N GLY A 118 26.69 -2.00 7.60
CA GLY A 118 26.52 -1.97 9.05
C GLY A 118 27.32 -0.86 9.72
N GLY A 119 26.75 -0.23 10.73
CA GLY A 119 27.40 0.81 11.52
C GLY A 119 26.43 1.82 12.14
N PRO A 120 26.93 2.73 12.99
CA PRO A 120 26.12 3.71 13.69
C PRO A 120 25.56 4.78 12.74
N VAL A 121 24.34 5.24 13.03
CA VAL A 121 23.68 6.32 12.30
C VAL A 121 23.59 7.59 13.13
N ARG A 122 23.66 8.75 12.48
CA ARG A 122 23.49 10.06 13.11
C ARG A 122 22.59 10.94 12.27
N ARG A 123 21.74 11.71 12.93
CA ARG A 123 20.85 12.67 12.28
C ARG A 123 21.66 13.77 11.58
N LEU A 124 21.31 14.06 10.33
CA LEU A 124 21.82 15.23 9.58
C LEU A 124 20.73 16.29 9.39
N GLY A 125 19.49 15.86 9.13
CA GLY A 125 18.34 16.73 8.89
C GLY A 125 17.18 16.48 9.86
N ASP A 126 16.19 17.36 9.82
CA ASP A 126 14.87 17.10 10.41
C ASP A 126 14.19 15.88 9.74
N GLY A 127 14.55 15.61 8.48
CA GLY A 127 14.45 14.31 7.84
C GLY A 127 13.03 13.77 7.76
N GLY A 128 12.05 14.67 7.66
CA GLY A 128 10.67 14.27 7.49
C GLY A 128 9.96 15.20 6.53
N HIS A 129 9.42 14.60 5.49
CA HIS A 129 8.44 15.20 4.60
C HIS A 129 7.16 14.36 4.67
N GLY A 130 6.04 14.97 4.31
CA GLY A 130 4.75 14.27 4.24
C GLY A 130 3.80 14.51 5.43
N PRO A 131 2.58 13.97 5.31
CA PRO A 131 1.48 14.33 6.19
C PRO A 131 1.67 13.81 7.61
N PHE A 132 1.16 14.58 8.58
CA PHE A 132 1.17 14.26 10.00
C PHE A 132 2.56 14.08 10.64
N GLN A 133 3.63 14.63 10.04
CA GLN A 133 4.97 14.61 10.63
C GLN A 133 4.99 15.09 12.09
N ARG A 134 4.22 16.13 12.43
CA ARG A 134 4.05 16.62 13.82
C ARG A 134 3.56 15.57 14.83
N LEU A 135 2.99 14.47 14.36
CA LEU A 135 2.53 13.36 15.20
C LEU A 135 3.61 12.27 15.40
N ARG A 136 4.67 12.27 14.59
CA ARG A 136 5.78 11.28 14.62
C ARG A 136 6.80 11.61 15.71
N ARG A 137 6.33 11.84 16.93
CA ARG A 137 7.18 12.20 18.08
C ARG A 137 7.91 10.97 18.62
N GLY A 138 9.17 11.16 19.03
CA GLY A 138 9.98 10.07 19.58
C GLY A 138 9.61 9.68 21.02
N PRO A 139 10.09 8.53 21.52
CA PRO A 139 9.94 8.13 22.92
C PRO A 139 10.33 9.19 23.96
N GLU A 140 11.39 9.95 23.72
CA GLU A 140 11.86 11.01 24.65
C GLU A 140 10.85 12.15 24.79
N GLU A 141 10.10 12.45 23.73
CA GLU A 141 9.04 13.46 23.75
C GLU A 141 7.72 12.91 24.31
N ILE A 142 7.41 11.63 24.07
CA ILE A 142 6.14 11.02 24.49
C ILE A 142 6.15 10.62 25.95
N ARG A 143 7.24 10.01 26.45
CA ARG A 143 7.30 9.49 27.83
C ARG A 143 6.98 10.54 28.90
N PRO A 144 7.49 11.79 28.83
CA PRO A 144 7.16 12.83 29.81
C PRO A 144 5.68 13.25 29.81
N LEU A 145 4.94 12.97 28.73
CA LEU A 145 3.52 13.28 28.61
C LEU A 145 2.62 12.17 29.18
N LEU A 146 3.20 11.03 29.56
CA LEU A 146 2.46 9.92 30.14
C LEU A 146 2.36 10.11 31.66
N PRO A 147 1.18 9.94 32.27
CA PRO A 147 1.06 9.98 33.72
C PRO A 147 1.80 8.80 34.36
N PRO A 148 2.22 8.93 35.64
CA PRO A 148 2.84 7.82 36.35
C PRO A 148 1.87 6.64 36.47
N GLY A 149 2.40 5.41 36.35
CA GLY A 149 1.62 4.19 36.52
C GLY A 149 1.60 3.31 35.27
N ARG A 150 0.48 2.61 35.06
CA ARG A 150 0.33 1.67 33.94
C ARG A 150 -0.06 2.43 32.67
N VAL A 151 0.57 2.07 31.57
CA VAL A 151 0.23 2.53 30.22
C VAL A 151 -0.23 1.33 29.40
N LEU A 152 -1.46 1.43 28.89
CA LEU A 152 -2.04 0.49 27.94
C LEU A 152 -1.72 0.99 26.51
N GLY A 153 -0.88 0.24 25.81
CA GLY A 153 -0.57 0.47 24.41
C GLY A 153 -1.60 -0.21 23.51
N VAL A 154 -2.04 0.51 22.47
CA VAL A 154 -2.86 -0.02 21.38
C VAL A 154 -2.20 0.35 20.06
N ILE A 155 -1.91 -0.64 19.22
CA ILE A 155 -1.46 -0.39 17.84
C ILE A 155 -2.72 -0.33 16.96
N ALA A 156 -3.03 0.86 16.46
CA ALA A 156 -4.21 1.11 15.64
C ALA A 156 -3.86 0.96 14.14
N ASP A 157 -3.63 -0.28 13.70
CA ASP A 157 -3.33 -0.63 12.30
C ASP A 157 -4.56 -0.66 11.38
N ARG A 158 -5.74 -0.37 11.94
CA ARG A 158 -7.02 -0.30 11.26
C ARG A 158 -7.94 0.71 11.97
N PRO A 159 -9.04 1.15 11.34
CA PRO A 159 -10.03 2.01 11.98
C PRO A 159 -10.58 1.41 13.27
N LEU A 160 -10.78 2.25 14.29
CA LEU A 160 -11.32 1.81 15.58
C LEU A 160 -12.84 1.95 15.60
N HIS A 161 -13.54 0.84 15.37
CA HIS A 161 -15.00 0.75 15.50
C HIS A 161 -15.42 0.55 16.97
N ARG A 162 -16.72 0.61 17.25
CA ARG A 162 -17.25 0.46 18.61
C ARG A 162 -16.84 -0.83 19.31
N PRO A 163 -16.76 -2.01 18.68
CA PRO A 163 -16.24 -3.20 19.34
C PRO A 163 -14.80 -3.00 19.86
N GLN A 164 -13.88 -2.48 19.03
CA GLN A 164 -12.50 -2.23 19.47
C GLN A 164 -12.44 -1.15 20.55
N LEU A 165 -13.22 -0.07 20.41
CA LEU A 165 -13.29 0.99 21.41
C LEU A 165 -13.82 0.48 22.76
N ALA A 166 -14.80 -0.43 22.75
CA ALA A 166 -15.33 -1.06 23.96
C ALA A 166 -14.29 -1.97 24.62
N GLN A 167 -13.52 -2.74 23.84
CA GLN A 167 -12.41 -3.55 24.35
C GLN A 167 -11.33 -2.68 25.01
N ILE A 168 -10.92 -1.61 24.32
CA ILE A 168 -9.93 -0.65 24.81
C ILE A 168 -10.42 0.01 26.11
N ALA A 169 -11.66 0.47 26.14
CA ALA A 169 -12.24 1.11 27.32
C ALA A 169 -12.35 0.15 28.51
N HIS A 170 -12.72 -1.11 28.27
CA HIS A 170 -12.74 -2.13 29.32
C HIS A 170 -11.33 -2.39 29.85
N ALA A 171 -10.36 -2.66 28.98
CA ALA A 171 -8.98 -2.95 29.38
C ALA A 171 -8.33 -1.79 30.15
N ALA A 172 -8.49 -0.56 29.68
CA ALA A 172 -7.96 0.63 30.34
C ALA A 172 -8.55 0.81 31.76
N ARG A 173 -9.87 0.65 31.91
CA ARG A 173 -10.54 0.75 33.22
C ARG A 173 -10.12 -0.35 34.17
N THR A 174 -10.10 -1.61 33.71
CA THR A 174 -9.71 -2.76 34.54
C THR A 174 -8.27 -2.64 35.03
N LEU A 175 -7.37 -2.08 34.22
CA LEU A 175 -5.98 -1.87 34.61
C LEU A 175 -5.73 -0.59 35.41
N GLY A 176 -6.65 0.38 35.38
CA GLY A 176 -6.38 1.75 35.83
C GLY A 176 -5.23 2.39 35.03
N ALA A 177 -5.18 2.15 33.72
CA ALA A 177 -4.06 2.53 32.87
C ALA A 177 -4.38 3.71 31.96
N HIS A 178 -3.37 4.55 31.70
CA HIS A 178 -3.44 5.57 30.65
C HIS A 178 -3.36 4.94 29.27
N LEU A 179 -4.13 5.45 28.31
CA LEU A 179 -4.16 4.91 26.96
C LEU A 179 -3.11 5.59 26.08
N LEU A 180 -2.23 4.81 25.46
CA LEU A 180 -1.33 5.25 24.40
C LEU A 180 -1.72 4.53 23.10
N VAL A 181 -2.20 5.30 22.12
CA VAL A 181 -2.54 4.78 20.79
C VAL A 181 -1.39 5.08 19.83
N MET A 182 -0.79 4.03 19.30
CA MET A 182 0.28 4.07 18.31
C MET A 182 -0.32 3.80 16.93
N ILE A 183 -0.25 4.78 16.04
CA ILE A 183 -0.82 4.71 14.69
C ILE A 183 0.32 4.40 13.72
N PRO A 184 0.31 3.23 13.05
CA PRO A 184 1.33 2.92 12.05
C PRO A 184 1.30 3.92 10.90
N VAL A 185 2.48 4.40 10.47
CA VAL A 185 2.65 5.26 9.30
C VAL A 185 3.77 4.72 8.40
N GLY A 186 3.75 5.05 7.10
CA GLY A 186 4.69 4.53 6.11
C GLY A 186 4.04 4.45 4.73
N GLU A 187 4.80 4.13 3.68
CA GLU A 187 4.30 4.15 2.30
C GLU A 187 3.19 3.12 2.02
N ASP A 188 3.22 1.96 2.67
CA ASP A 188 2.32 0.84 2.35
C ASP A 188 0.93 0.92 3.01
N GLY A 189 0.61 2.01 3.71
CA GLY A 189 -0.62 2.13 4.49
C GLY A 189 -0.79 1.01 5.53
N ALA A 190 -1.96 0.96 6.19
CA ALA A 190 -2.32 -0.15 7.08
C ALA A 190 -3.82 -0.41 7.06
N GLY A 191 -4.21 -1.68 7.18
CA GLY A 191 -5.62 -2.09 7.16
C GLY A 191 -6.36 -1.68 5.90
N GLY A 192 -5.72 -1.79 4.73
CA GLY A 192 -6.33 -1.47 3.43
C GLY A 192 -6.60 0.03 3.18
N LEU A 193 -6.11 0.92 4.05
CA LEU A 193 -6.31 2.36 3.94
C LEU A 193 -4.99 3.11 3.71
N PRO A 194 -5.01 4.22 2.93
CA PRO A 194 -3.93 5.19 2.93
C PRO A 194 -3.64 5.70 4.35
N THR A 195 -2.37 5.97 4.65
CA THR A 195 -1.92 6.39 5.98
C THR A 195 -2.70 7.58 6.52
N GLU A 196 -3.00 8.56 5.68
CA GLU A 196 -3.73 9.76 6.08
C GLU A 196 -5.17 9.46 6.48
N ALA A 197 -5.80 8.53 5.76
CA ALA A 197 -7.14 8.07 6.07
C ALA A 197 -7.17 7.32 7.40
N LEU A 198 -6.20 6.43 7.64
CA LEU A 198 -6.08 5.72 8.91
C LEU A 198 -5.89 6.70 10.07
N VAL A 199 -4.92 7.62 9.97
CA VAL A 199 -4.67 8.64 11.01
C VAL A 199 -5.93 9.45 11.29
N ARG A 200 -6.60 10.00 10.26
CA ARG A 200 -7.85 10.76 10.46
C ARG A 200 -8.95 9.91 11.08
N SER A 201 -9.11 8.64 10.69
CA SER A 201 -10.13 7.75 11.24
C SER A 201 -9.90 7.45 12.73
N VAL A 202 -8.64 7.27 13.15
CA VAL A 202 -8.28 7.05 14.57
C VAL A 202 -8.51 8.32 15.38
N PHE A 203 -8.13 9.48 14.85
CA PHE A 203 -8.43 10.77 15.49
C PHE A 203 -9.94 11.02 15.60
N ALA A 204 -10.72 10.64 14.59
CA ALA A 204 -12.18 10.76 14.62
C ALA A 204 -12.83 9.87 15.69
N ALA A 205 -12.14 8.85 16.18
CA ALA A 205 -12.59 8.00 17.29
C ALA A 205 -12.21 8.54 18.68
N ARG A 206 -11.41 9.62 18.78
CA ARG A 206 -10.81 10.10 20.04
C ARG A 206 -11.83 10.35 21.15
N ASP A 207 -12.96 10.99 20.84
CA ASP A 207 -14.00 11.31 21.83
C ASP A 207 -14.76 10.08 22.35
N ARG A 208 -14.50 8.90 21.76
CA ARG A 208 -15.06 7.61 22.18
C ARG A 208 -14.04 6.73 22.91
N MET A 209 -12.81 7.21 23.07
CA MET A 209 -11.76 6.55 23.84
C MET A 209 -11.71 7.11 25.27
N PRO A 210 -11.17 6.36 26.24
CA PRO A 210 -10.61 6.96 27.46
C PRO A 210 -9.58 8.06 27.11
N PRO A 211 -9.24 8.96 28.06
CA PRO A 211 -8.16 9.93 27.85
C PRO A 211 -6.90 9.24 27.30
N ALA A 212 -6.50 9.68 26.10
CA ALA A 212 -5.49 8.99 25.31
C ALA A 212 -4.43 9.95 24.77
N THR A 213 -3.18 9.47 24.78
CA THR A 213 -2.09 10.05 24.01
C THR A 213 -2.03 9.32 22.66
N LEU A 214 -2.04 10.07 21.56
CA LEU A 214 -1.94 9.52 20.19
C LEU A 214 -0.55 9.87 19.63
N VAL A 215 0.10 8.90 19.00
CA VAL A 215 1.40 9.07 18.34
C VAL A 215 1.41 8.30 17.01
N ALA A 216 1.99 8.89 15.97
CA ALA A 216 2.26 8.21 14.71
C ALA A 216 3.64 7.54 14.79
N VAL A 217 3.75 6.28 14.37
CA VAL A 217 4.98 5.50 14.50
C VAL A 217 5.27 4.76 13.19
N PRO A 218 6.45 4.92 12.59
CA PRO A 218 6.80 4.24 11.34
C PRO A 218 7.11 2.77 11.61
N LEU A 219 6.06 1.93 11.72
CA LEU A 219 6.23 0.51 12.03
C LEU A 219 6.54 -0.27 10.75
N PRO A 220 7.77 -0.79 10.56
CA PRO A 220 8.11 -1.60 9.40
C PRO A 220 7.35 -2.94 9.46
N ARG A 221 6.96 -3.45 8.29
CA ARG A 221 6.46 -4.82 8.14
C ARG A 221 7.62 -5.75 7.81
N ARG A 222 7.72 -6.87 8.53
CA ARG A 222 8.69 -7.95 8.30
C ARG A 222 8.05 -9.10 7.55
N THR A 223 8.89 -10.01 7.07
CA THR A 223 8.46 -11.20 6.32
C THR A 223 7.72 -12.22 7.18
N ASP A 224 7.93 -12.21 8.50
CA ASP A 224 7.30 -13.13 9.43
C ASP A 224 6.62 -12.38 10.60
N GLU A 225 5.49 -12.93 11.05
CA GLU A 225 4.64 -12.33 12.08
C GLU A 225 5.33 -12.26 13.45
N ILE A 226 6.27 -13.17 13.73
CA ILE A 226 6.96 -13.24 15.02
C ILE A 226 7.92 -12.06 15.16
N SER A 227 8.71 -11.79 14.12
CA SER A 227 9.59 -10.62 14.07
C SER A 227 8.80 -9.33 14.21
N ASP A 228 7.67 -9.23 13.50
CA ASP A 228 6.74 -8.11 13.61
C ASP A 228 6.25 -7.91 15.05
N ALA A 229 5.80 -8.99 15.69
CA ALA A 229 5.30 -8.99 17.06
C ALA A 229 6.38 -8.55 18.07
N LEU A 230 7.58 -9.12 17.99
CA LEU A 230 8.69 -8.80 18.87
C LEU A 230 9.16 -7.35 18.71
N LEU A 231 9.23 -6.87 17.46
CA LEU A 231 9.65 -5.51 17.16
C LEU A 231 8.62 -4.49 17.63
N ARG A 232 7.33 -4.72 17.34
CA ARG A 232 6.22 -3.88 17.82
C ARG A 232 6.22 -3.78 19.34
N ALA A 233 6.37 -4.90 20.04
CA ALA A 233 6.45 -4.90 21.49
C ALA A 233 7.66 -4.10 22.01
N ARG A 234 8.82 -4.23 21.38
CA ARG A 234 10.01 -3.45 21.75
C ARG A 234 9.79 -1.95 21.55
N ILE A 235 9.26 -1.55 20.40
CA ILE A 235 8.94 -0.15 20.10
C ILE A 235 7.92 0.36 21.12
N SER A 236 6.83 -0.37 21.38
CA SER A 236 5.85 -0.01 22.41
C SER A 236 6.49 0.20 23.79
N ALA A 237 7.38 -0.70 24.22
CA ALA A 237 8.12 -0.55 25.48
C ALA A 237 9.03 0.70 25.47
N ALA A 238 9.68 1.01 24.35
CA ALA A 238 10.45 2.24 24.18
C ALA A 238 9.55 3.47 24.39
N TYR A 239 8.31 3.47 23.89
CA TYR A 239 7.34 4.54 24.14
C TYR A 239 6.74 4.57 25.55
N GLY A 240 7.09 3.65 26.44
CA GLY A 240 6.62 3.59 27.83
C GLY A 240 5.38 2.72 28.04
N VAL A 241 4.97 1.93 27.04
CA VAL A 241 3.88 0.96 27.19
C VAL A 241 4.27 -0.11 28.22
N THR A 242 3.34 -0.43 29.12
CA THR A 242 3.51 -1.48 30.13
C THR A 242 2.67 -2.73 29.83
N HIS A 243 1.51 -2.52 29.20
CA HIS A 243 0.57 -3.56 28.78
C HIS A 243 0.19 -3.29 27.34
N LEU A 244 0.25 -4.29 26.47
CA LEU A 244 -0.09 -4.14 25.06
C LEU A 244 -1.40 -4.90 24.79
N LEU A 245 -2.39 -4.23 24.21
CA LEU A 245 -3.60 -4.88 23.75
C LEU A 245 -3.36 -5.51 22.38
N SER A 246 -3.44 -6.84 22.28
CA SER A 246 -3.39 -7.51 20.98
C SER A 246 -4.75 -7.44 20.31
N THR A 247 -4.82 -6.86 19.11
CA THR A 247 -6.02 -6.87 18.25
C THR A 247 -5.91 -7.92 17.12
N GLY A 248 -4.87 -8.77 17.14
CA GLY A 248 -4.62 -9.90 16.23
C GLY A 248 -3.27 -10.58 16.51
N GLY A 249 -3.19 -11.92 16.42
CA GLY A 249 -1.96 -12.73 16.61
C GLY A 249 -1.39 -12.82 18.04
N MET A 250 -0.71 -13.93 18.38
CA MET A 250 -0.03 -14.10 19.67
C MET A 250 1.20 -13.19 19.75
N LEU A 251 1.22 -12.27 20.73
CA LEU A 251 2.39 -11.45 21.09
C LEU A 251 3.17 -12.04 22.29
N SER A 252 3.13 -13.36 22.50
CA SER A 252 3.76 -13.98 23.67
C SER A 252 5.30 -13.92 23.58
N GLY A 253 5.96 -13.62 24.70
CA GLY A 253 7.42 -13.72 24.82
C GLY A 253 8.24 -12.43 24.68
N ALA A 254 7.62 -11.29 24.34
CA ALA A 254 8.35 -10.03 24.11
C ALA A 254 8.64 -9.17 25.37
N GLY A 255 8.46 -9.72 26.57
CA GLY A 255 8.67 -9.00 27.84
C GLY A 255 7.56 -8.00 28.25
N LEU A 256 6.64 -7.64 27.34
CA LEU A 256 5.43 -6.89 27.65
C LEU A 256 4.28 -7.80 28.09
N ARG A 257 3.42 -7.30 28.98
CA ARG A 257 2.18 -7.98 29.36
C ARG A 257 1.16 -7.81 28.25
N VAL A 258 0.90 -8.87 27.50
CA VAL A 258 -0.08 -8.86 26.42
C VAL A 258 -1.45 -9.16 26.97
N LEU A 259 -2.41 -8.32 26.62
CA LEU A 259 -3.82 -8.54 26.87
C LEU A 259 -4.46 -9.07 25.59
N VAL A 260 -5.02 -10.26 25.67
CA VAL A 260 -5.86 -10.82 24.61
C VAL A 260 -7.32 -10.53 25.00
N PRO A 261 -8.02 -9.62 24.30
CA PRO A 261 -9.39 -9.31 24.64
C PRO A 261 -10.30 -10.50 24.32
N ARG A 262 -11.28 -10.77 25.18
CA ARG A 262 -12.38 -11.68 24.85
C ARG A 262 -13.21 -11.11 23.71
N GLU A 263 -13.89 -11.99 22.97
CA GLU A 263 -14.80 -11.56 21.93
C GLU A 263 -15.98 -10.76 22.50
N LEU A 264 -16.31 -9.65 21.84
CA LEU A 264 -17.48 -8.85 22.14
C LEU A 264 -18.59 -9.12 21.13
N ALA A 265 -19.82 -8.92 21.57
CA ALA A 265 -20.97 -8.77 20.68
C ALA A 265 -21.85 -7.60 21.15
N TYR A 266 -22.66 -7.09 20.24
CA TYR A 266 -23.64 -6.07 20.50
C TYR A 266 -24.93 -6.71 21.04
N ASP A 267 -25.37 -6.26 22.21
CA ASP A 267 -26.60 -6.68 22.86
C ASP A 267 -27.77 -5.84 22.36
N SER A 268 -28.68 -6.45 21.59
CA SER A 268 -29.80 -5.74 20.97
C SER A 268 -30.85 -5.24 21.97
N ARG A 269 -30.82 -5.69 23.23
CA ARG A 269 -31.80 -5.29 24.25
C ARG A 269 -31.63 -3.83 24.70
N ASP A 270 -30.39 -3.40 24.85
CA ASP A 270 -30.05 -2.09 25.44
C ASP A 270 -28.92 -1.35 24.70
N GLY A 271 -28.44 -1.93 23.60
CA GLY A 271 -27.52 -1.28 22.67
C GLY A 271 -26.09 -1.17 23.17
N GLN A 272 -25.64 -2.11 23.99
CA GLN A 272 -24.28 -2.12 24.55
C GLN A 272 -23.42 -3.26 23.99
N TRP A 273 -22.12 -2.99 23.86
CA TRP A 273 -21.12 -4.00 23.56
C TRP A 273 -20.69 -4.71 24.85
N ARG A 274 -20.84 -6.04 24.91
CA ARG A 274 -20.46 -6.88 26.06
C ARG A 274 -19.76 -8.14 25.61
N TRP A 275 -19.19 -8.88 26.56
CA TRP A 275 -18.63 -10.19 26.28
C TRP A 275 -19.68 -11.06 25.61
N ARG A 276 -19.27 -11.67 24.49
CA ARG A 276 -20.16 -12.46 23.65
C ARG A 276 -20.94 -13.47 24.47
N ASP A 277 -20.27 -14.15 25.39
CA ASP A 277 -20.82 -15.24 26.20
C ASP A 277 -21.81 -14.77 27.27
N ASP A 278 -21.82 -13.47 27.61
CA ASP A 278 -22.75 -12.89 28.59
C ASP A 278 -24.08 -12.48 27.93
N ILE A 279 -24.17 -12.56 26.60
CA ILE A 279 -25.37 -12.19 25.82
C ILE A 279 -26.09 -13.46 25.33
N PRO A 280 -27.40 -13.63 25.62
CA PRO A 280 -28.20 -14.71 25.06
C PRO A 280 -28.14 -14.73 23.52
N PRO A 281 -28.01 -15.89 22.86
CA PRO A 281 -27.81 -15.96 21.40
C PRO A 281 -28.83 -15.15 20.58
N ARG A 282 -30.11 -15.14 20.98
CA ARG A 282 -31.18 -14.38 20.30
C ARG A 282 -31.02 -12.85 20.30
N ASN A 283 -30.22 -12.32 21.23
CA ASN A 283 -29.98 -10.88 21.39
C ASN A 283 -28.58 -10.47 20.91
N ARG A 284 -27.80 -11.44 20.42
CA ARG A 284 -26.39 -11.26 20.07
C ARG A 284 -26.26 -10.83 18.62
N LYS A 285 -25.68 -9.66 18.39
CA LYS A 285 -25.28 -9.21 17.06
C LYS A 285 -23.76 -9.12 16.98
N LEU A 286 -23.15 -9.81 16.02
CA LEU A 286 -21.69 -9.83 15.85
C LEU A 286 -21.19 -8.53 15.21
N ALA A 287 -19.91 -8.24 15.39
CA ALA A 287 -19.24 -7.16 14.67
C ALA A 287 -19.23 -7.46 13.16
N LEU A 288 -19.30 -6.39 12.36
CA LEU A 288 -19.16 -6.51 10.92
C LEU A 288 -17.72 -6.89 10.60
N SER A 289 -17.55 -7.84 9.68
CA SER A 289 -16.28 -8.12 9.05
C SER A 289 -15.82 -6.95 8.17
N GLU A 290 -14.53 -6.90 7.87
CA GLU A 290 -13.96 -5.90 6.96
C GLU A 290 -14.61 -5.96 5.57
N ALA A 291 -14.88 -7.16 5.06
CA ALA A 291 -15.58 -7.36 3.78
C ALA A 291 -17.01 -6.80 3.77
N GLU A 292 -17.76 -6.95 4.88
CA GLU A 292 -19.10 -6.36 5.01
C GLU A 292 -19.06 -4.83 5.09
N ILE A 293 -18.06 -4.27 5.79
CA ILE A 293 -17.84 -2.81 5.86
C ILE A 293 -17.50 -2.27 4.47
N ASP A 294 -16.60 -2.94 3.77
CA ASP A 294 -16.20 -2.59 2.41
C ASP A 294 -17.36 -2.66 1.42
N ASP A 295 -18.20 -3.70 1.49
CA ASP A 295 -19.40 -3.81 0.65
C ASP A 295 -20.39 -2.65 0.90
N LEU A 296 -20.64 -2.31 2.18
CA LEU A 296 -21.50 -1.17 2.52
C LEU A 296 -20.93 0.14 1.93
N LEU A 297 -19.63 0.37 2.08
CA LEU A 297 -18.95 1.55 1.54
C LEU A 297 -18.95 1.57 0.01
N ASP A 298 -18.69 0.43 -0.64
CA ASP A 298 -18.68 0.27 -2.10
C ASP A 298 -20.04 0.60 -2.72
N ARG A 299 -21.13 0.11 -2.11
CA ARG A 299 -22.52 0.40 -2.53
C ARG A 299 -22.99 1.80 -2.11
N GLY A 300 -22.31 2.41 -1.14
CA GLY A 300 -22.65 3.72 -0.59
C GLY A 300 -23.76 3.71 0.45
N PHE A 301 -23.97 2.57 1.11
CA PHE A 301 -24.80 2.48 2.30
C PHE A 301 -24.06 3.05 3.52
N PRO A 302 -24.76 3.76 4.42
CA PRO A 302 -24.14 4.25 5.65
C PRO A 302 -23.69 3.08 6.53
N LEU A 303 -22.50 3.19 7.10
CA LEU A 303 -22.07 2.25 8.14
C LEU A 303 -22.97 2.41 9.37
N PRO A 304 -23.46 1.31 9.94
CA PRO A 304 -24.47 1.42 10.97
C PRO A 304 -23.88 1.94 12.29
N GLU A 305 -24.60 2.89 12.91
CA GLU A 305 -24.09 3.60 14.09
C GLU A 305 -23.82 2.67 15.28
N TRP A 306 -24.57 1.57 15.45
CA TRP A 306 -24.32 0.58 16.52
C TRP A 306 -22.93 -0.07 16.41
N HIS A 307 -22.33 -0.07 15.22
CA HIS A 307 -21.02 -0.65 14.94
C HIS A 307 -19.92 0.40 14.82
N THR A 308 -20.12 1.43 14.01
CA THR A 308 -19.07 2.41 13.68
C THR A 308 -19.47 3.80 14.21
N PRO A 309 -18.61 4.51 14.97
CA PRO A 309 -18.91 5.88 15.36
C PRO A 309 -19.13 6.78 14.13
N PRO A 310 -20.10 7.72 14.14
CA PRO A 310 -20.40 8.53 12.95
C PRO A 310 -19.21 9.32 12.40
N ALA A 311 -18.36 9.85 13.28
CA ALA A 311 -17.14 10.58 12.88
C ALA A 311 -16.13 9.67 12.16
N VAL A 312 -15.98 8.43 12.62
CA VAL A 312 -15.13 7.41 11.97
C VAL A 312 -15.74 7.03 10.62
N ALA A 313 -17.05 6.74 10.58
CA ALA A 313 -17.75 6.39 9.34
C ALA A 313 -17.57 7.47 8.26
N LYS A 314 -17.63 8.75 8.65
CA LYS A 314 -17.39 9.89 7.75
C LYS A 314 -15.99 9.87 7.13
N GLU A 315 -14.94 9.57 7.90
CA GLU A 315 -13.58 9.45 7.37
C GLU A 315 -13.41 8.23 6.45
N LEU A 316 -14.05 7.11 6.78
CA LEU A 316 -14.02 5.91 5.93
C LEU A 316 -14.73 6.14 4.60
N SER A 317 -15.90 6.77 4.60
CA SER A 317 -16.60 7.13 3.36
C SER A 317 -15.87 8.18 2.53
N ARG A 318 -15.03 9.03 3.15
CA ARG A 318 -14.14 9.96 2.41
C ARG A 318 -12.97 9.23 1.75
N ALA A 319 -12.36 8.29 2.47
CA ALA A 319 -11.23 7.51 1.98
C ALA A 319 -11.65 6.50 0.91
N ARG A 320 -12.82 5.88 1.10
CA ARG A 320 -13.39 4.85 0.25
C ARG A 320 -14.84 5.25 -0.13
N PRO A 321 -15.02 6.23 -1.03
CA PRO A 321 -16.35 6.68 -1.46
C PRO A 321 -17.08 5.56 -2.23
N PRO A 322 -18.38 5.64 -2.52
CA PRO A 322 -19.06 4.63 -3.33
C PRO A 322 -18.37 4.40 -4.69
N ARG A 323 -18.46 3.19 -5.26
CA ARG A 323 -17.77 2.82 -6.52
C ARG A 323 -18.06 3.80 -7.66
N ARG A 324 -19.32 4.20 -7.83
CA ARG A 324 -19.76 5.24 -8.78
C ARG A 324 -19.04 6.59 -8.66
N HIS A 325 -18.40 6.88 -7.53
CA HIS A 325 -17.62 8.10 -7.29
C HIS A 325 -16.09 7.86 -7.24
N ARG A 326 -15.63 6.62 -7.39
CA ARG A 326 -14.20 6.27 -7.46
C ARG A 326 -13.73 6.23 -8.90
N GLY A 327 -12.45 6.50 -9.13
CA GLY A 327 -11.89 6.32 -10.46
C GLY A 327 -11.81 4.86 -10.86
N LEU A 328 -11.83 4.62 -12.17
CA LEU A 328 -11.86 3.29 -12.76
C LEU A 328 -10.98 3.25 -14.01
N VAL A 329 -10.20 2.19 -14.13
CA VAL A 329 -9.52 1.84 -15.38
C VAL A 329 -10.30 0.71 -16.06
N VAL A 330 -10.92 1.00 -17.20
CA VAL A 330 -11.54 -0.02 -18.07
C VAL A 330 -10.51 -0.41 -19.12
N PHE A 331 -9.96 -1.61 -19.03
CA PHE A 331 -8.84 -2.06 -19.84
C PHE A 331 -9.27 -3.16 -20.81
N LEU A 332 -9.44 -2.81 -22.08
CA LEU A 332 -9.79 -3.73 -23.15
C LEU A 332 -8.52 -4.36 -23.74
N THR A 333 -8.49 -5.69 -23.84
CA THR A 333 -7.40 -6.48 -24.43
C THR A 333 -7.94 -7.45 -25.49
N GLY A 334 -7.13 -7.81 -26.48
CA GLY A 334 -7.58 -8.62 -27.62
C GLY A 334 -6.77 -8.38 -28.89
N LEU A 335 -6.90 -9.29 -29.86
CA LEU A 335 -6.18 -9.25 -31.14
C LEU A 335 -6.45 -7.98 -31.96
N SER A 336 -5.53 -7.58 -32.83
CA SER A 336 -5.81 -6.49 -33.79
C SER A 336 -7.04 -6.84 -34.63
N GLY A 337 -7.94 -5.91 -34.91
CA GLY A 337 -9.18 -6.21 -35.65
C GLY A 337 -10.34 -6.78 -34.80
N SER A 338 -10.13 -7.10 -33.51
CA SER A 338 -11.17 -7.68 -32.66
C SER A 338 -12.32 -6.74 -32.24
N GLY A 339 -12.25 -5.45 -32.59
CA GLY A 339 -13.31 -4.48 -32.24
C GLY A 339 -13.08 -3.63 -30.98
N LYS A 340 -11.98 -3.82 -30.25
CA LYS A 340 -11.65 -3.05 -29.01
C LYS A 340 -11.84 -1.54 -29.13
N SER A 341 -11.22 -0.90 -30.13
CA SER A 341 -11.31 0.57 -30.30
C SER A 341 -12.74 1.03 -30.58
N THR A 342 -13.55 0.20 -31.24
CA THR A 342 -14.95 0.51 -31.52
C THR A 342 -15.78 0.45 -30.24
N ILE A 343 -15.65 -0.64 -29.46
CA ILE A 343 -16.32 -0.79 -28.16
C ILE A 343 -15.88 0.33 -27.20
N ALA A 344 -14.58 0.61 -27.11
CA ALA A 344 -14.04 1.63 -26.21
C ALA A 344 -14.57 3.04 -26.54
N ARG A 345 -14.74 3.38 -27.83
CA ARG A 345 -15.33 4.67 -28.24
C ARG A 345 -16.81 4.74 -27.92
N GLY A 346 -17.60 3.72 -28.30
CA GLY A 346 -19.03 3.69 -27.99
C GLY A 346 -19.30 3.74 -26.48
N LEU A 347 -18.51 3.01 -25.70
CA LEU A 347 -18.53 3.08 -24.24
C LEU A 347 -18.22 4.49 -23.73
N ALA A 348 -17.17 5.13 -24.25
CA ALA A 348 -16.79 6.48 -23.86
C ALA A 348 -17.89 7.51 -24.20
N ASP A 349 -18.54 7.36 -25.34
CA ASP A 349 -19.60 8.26 -25.79
C ASP A 349 -20.84 8.13 -24.91
N LEU A 350 -21.32 6.91 -24.64
CA LEU A 350 -22.44 6.68 -23.71
C LEU A 350 -22.17 7.22 -22.30
N LEU A 351 -20.96 7.03 -21.77
CA LEU A 351 -20.59 7.55 -20.45
C LEU A 351 -20.48 9.08 -20.43
N ARG A 352 -20.02 9.71 -21.53
CA ARG A 352 -20.00 11.18 -21.66
C ARG A 352 -21.40 11.75 -21.76
N GLU A 353 -22.31 11.10 -22.47
CA GLU A 353 -23.73 11.49 -22.55
C GLU A 353 -24.43 11.47 -21.19
N GLN A 354 -24.01 10.62 -20.26
CA GLN A 354 -24.50 10.64 -18.87
C GLN A 354 -24.02 11.87 -18.09
N GLY A 355 -22.84 12.41 -18.40
CA GLY A 355 -22.31 13.62 -17.76
C GLY A 355 -21.85 13.47 -16.30
N GLU A 356 -21.96 12.27 -15.70
CA GLU A 356 -21.63 12.04 -14.29
C GLU A 356 -20.12 11.87 -14.03
N ARG A 357 -19.36 11.50 -15.07
CA ARG A 357 -17.96 11.08 -14.95
C ARG A 357 -17.08 11.76 -15.99
N THR A 358 -15.84 12.06 -15.61
CA THR A 358 -14.81 12.52 -16.55
C THR A 358 -14.15 11.32 -17.24
N ILE A 359 -14.25 11.26 -18.57
CA ILE A 359 -13.84 10.10 -19.38
C ILE A 359 -12.62 10.43 -20.24
N THR A 360 -11.54 9.66 -20.10
CA THR A 360 -10.37 9.73 -20.97
C THR A 360 -10.23 8.43 -21.76
N LEU A 361 -10.17 8.53 -23.09
CA LEU A 361 -9.96 7.39 -23.98
C LEU A 361 -8.47 7.31 -24.37
N LEU A 362 -7.82 6.23 -23.95
CA LEU A 362 -6.43 5.92 -24.24
C LEU A 362 -6.37 4.81 -25.30
N ASP A 363 -6.63 5.18 -26.55
CA ASP A 363 -6.49 4.29 -27.71
C ASP A 363 -5.01 4.02 -27.99
N GLY A 364 -4.65 2.76 -28.23
CA GLY A 364 -3.28 2.35 -28.50
C GLY A 364 -2.63 3.12 -29.66
N ASP A 365 -3.38 3.53 -30.68
CA ASP A 365 -2.84 4.34 -31.78
C ASP A 365 -2.57 5.78 -31.34
N VAL A 366 -3.44 6.37 -30.51
CA VAL A 366 -3.27 7.74 -29.99
C VAL A 366 -2.07 7.77 -29.05
N VAL A 367 -2.02 6.84 -28.09
CA VAL A 367 -0.90 6.73 -27.14
C VAL A 367 0.42 6.49 -27.88
N ARG A 368 0.43 5.67 -28.95
CA ARG A 368 1.65 5.45 -29.75
C ARG A 368 2.20 6.72 -30.38
N ARG A 369 1.33 7.65 -30.79
CA ARG A 369 1.76 8.95 -31.31
C ARG A 369 2.24 9.90 -30.21
N GLU A 370 1.49 10.01 -29.12
CA GLU A 370 1.73 11.06 -28.12
C GLU A 370 2.74 10.65 -27.04
N LEU A 371 2.69 9.40 -26.55
CA LEU A 371 3.40 8.95 -25.35
C LEU A 371 4.46 7.87 -25.62
N SER A 372 4.39 7.22 -26.79
CA SER A 372 5.26 6.10 -27.15
C SER A 372 5.94 6.28 -28.50
N ALA A 373 6.14 7.54 -28.93
CA ALA A 373 6.97 7.84 -30.10
C ALA A 373 8.37 7.23 -29.93
N GLY A 374 8.85 6.54 -30.97
CA GLY A 374 10.14 5.85 -30.98
C GLY A 374 10.16 4.41 -30.48
N LEU A 375 9.08 3.91 -29.84
CA LEU A 375 8.99 2.49 -29.50
C LEU A 375 8.71 1.62 -30.73
N THR A 376 9.42 0.50 -30.85
CA THR A 376 9.20 -0.48 -31.93
C THR A 376 8.07 -1.46 -31.57
N PHE A 377 8.13 -2.66 -32.15
CA PHE A 377 7.23 -3.77 -31.88
C PHE A 377 7.92 -4.96 -31.19
N SER A 378 9.13 -4.75 -30.64
CA SER A 378 9.78 -5.75 -29.79
C SER A 378 8.93 -6.06 -28.55
N ARG A 379 9.15 -7.23 -27.93
CA ARG A 379 8.48 -7.61 -26.68
C ARG A 379 8.66 -6.56 -25.58
N ALA A 380 9.88 -6.04 -25.41
CA ALA A 380 10.20 -5.01 -24.41
C ALA A 380 9.46 -3.69 -24.69
N ASP A 381 9.42 -3.26 -25.95
CA ASP A 381 8.73 -2.02 -26.33
C ASP A 381 7.21 -2.13 -26.20
N ARG A 382 6.63 -3.31 -26.46
CA ARG A 382 5.21 -3.57 -26.22
C ARG A 382 4.88 -3.52 -24.73
N ASP A 383 5.71 -4.13 -23.88
CA ASP A 383 5.54 -4.07 -22.42
C ASP A 383 5.65 -2.63 -21.91
N ALA A 384 6.68 -1.89 -22.35
CA ALA A 384 6.84 -0.48 -22.02
C ALA A 384 5.63 0.37 -22.44
N ASN A 385 5.10 0.15 -23.66
CA ASN A 385 3.90 0.85 -24.12
C ASN A 385 2.67 0.54 -23.25
N VAL A 386 2.43 -0.72 -22.91
CA VAL A 386 1.29 -1.11 -22.04
C VAL A 386 1.44 -0.51 -20.65
N ARG A 387 2.65 -0.53 -20.08
CA ARG A 387 2.94 0.10 -18.78
C ARG A 387 2.72 1.61 -18.80
N ARG A 388 3.12 2.31 -19.86
CA ARG A 388 2.86 3.76 -20.02
C ARG A 388 1.37 4.07 -20.05
N ILE A 389 0.59 3.31 -20.82
CA ILE A 389 -0.88 3.43 -20.85
C ILE A 389 -1.45 3.23 -19.45
N GLY A 390 -1.03 2.14 -18.80
CA GLY A 390 -1.51 1.79 -17.48
C GLY A 390 -1.19 2.83 -16.42
N TRP A 391 0.02 3.38 -16.43
CA TRP A 391 0.43 4.44 -15.51
C TRP A 391 -0.45 5.68 -15.68
N VAL A 392 -0.61 6.19 -16.91
CA VAL A 392 -1.47 7.36 -17.18
C VAL A 392 -2.92 7.08 -16.78
N ALA A 393 -3.45 5.89 -17.09
CA ALA A 393 -4.80 5.49 -16.71
C ALA A 393 -4.99 5.46 -15.19
N ALA A 394 -4.01 4.95 -14.45
CA ALA A 394 -4.02 4.90 -12.99
C ALA A 394 -3.99 6.31 -12.38
N GLU A 395 -3.21 7.25 -12.93
CA GLU A 395 -3.20 8.65 -12.51
C GLU A 395 -4.55 9.33 -12.74
N ILE A 396 -5.16 9.14 -13.91
CA ILE A 396 -6.52 9.64 -14.20
C ILE A 396 -7.53 9.10 -13.17
N ALA A 397 -7.44 7.80 -12.87
CA ALA A 397 -8.34 7.15 -11.95
C ALA A 397 -8.09 7.56 -10.48
N ARG A 398 -6.85 7.86 -10.09
CA ARG A 398 -6.54 8.45 -8.77
C ARG A 398 -7.35 9.72 -8.51
N HIS A 399 -7.52 10.53 -9.55
CA HIS A 399 -8.32 11.76 -9.53
C HIS A 399 -9.80 11.55 -9.87
N ARG A 400 -10.31 10.33 -9.66
CA ARG A 400 -11.73 9.93 -9.82
C ARG A 400 -12.25 9.89 -11.27
N GLY A 401 -11.38 10.08 -12.25
CA GLY A 401 -11.70 9.91 -13.67
C GLY A 401 -11.89 8.44 -14.06
N VAL A 402 -12.41 8.22 -15.26
CA VAL A 402 -12.47 6.89 -15.91
C VAL A 402 -11.49 6.86 -17.08
N GLY A 403 -10.46 6.01 -16.97
CA GLY A 403 -9.52 5.75 -18.05
C GLY A 403 -9.93 4.52 -18.85
N ILE A 404 -10.38 4.70 -20.10
CA ILE A 404 -10.75 3.59 -20.99
C ILE A 404 -9.55 3.32 -21.91
N CYS A 405 -8.93 2.16 -21.76
CA CYS A 405 -7.72 1.76 -22.49
C CYS A 405 -8.06 0.64 -23.46
N CYS A 406 -7.50 0.66 -24.68
CA CYS A 406 -7.68 -0.44 -25.63
C CYS A 406 -6.41 -0.92 -26.37
N PRO A 407 -5.29 -1.18 -25.68
CA PRO A 407 -4.11 -1.79 -26.31
C PRO A 407 -4.35 -3.27 -26.68
N ILE A 408 -3.41 -3.86 -27.44
CA ILE A 408 -3.42 -5.32 -27.68
C ILE A 408 -3.08 -6.08 -26.39
N ALA A 409 -2.12 -5.58 -25.61
CA ALA A 409 -1.64 -6.16 -24.33
C ALA A 409 -1.50 -7.70 -24.34
N PRO A 410 -0.66 -8.26 -25.22
CA PRO A 410 -0.60 -9.70 -25.46
C PRO A 410 -0.09 -10.51 -24.27
N TYR A 411 0.70 -9.92 -23.37
CA TYR A 411 1.34 -10.63 -22.26
C TYR A 411 0.60 -10.43 -20.94
N ALA A 412 0.37 -11.50 -20.20
CA ALA A 412 -0.33 -11.49 -18.91
C ALA A 412 0.39 -10.65 -17.86
N GLN A 413 1.72 -10.69 -17.83
CA GLN A 413 2.54 -9.90 -16.90
C GLN A 413 2.28 -8.39 -17.04
N ALA A 414 2.17 -7.89 -18.29
CA ALA A 414 1.92 -6.48 -18.55
C ALA A 414 0.52 -6.07 -18.04
N ARG A 415 -0.50 -6.91 -18.29
CA ARG A 415 -1.88 -6.67 -17.81
C ARG A 415 -1.95 -6.67 -16.28
N ALA A 416 -1.27 -7.62 -15.63
CA ALA A 416 -1.17 -7.69 -14.17
C ALA A 416 -0.49 -6.45 -13.58
N ALA A 417 0.57 -5.94 -14.22
CA ALA A 417 1.24 -4.72 -13.80
C ALA A 417 0.31 -3.50 -13.87
N VAL A 418 -0.49 -3.36 -14.94
CA VAL A 418 -1.46 -2.26 -15.04
C VAL A 418 -2.57 -2.38 -13.98
N ARG A 419 -3.07 -3.60 -13.73
CA ARG A 419 -4.04 -3.84 -12.65
C ARG A 419 -3.47 -3.40 -11.30
N GLU A 420 -2.21 -3.69 -11.03
CA GLU A 420 -1.56 -3.27 -9.78
C GLU A 420 -1.40 -1.75 -9.71
N MET A 421 -0.98 -1.09 -10.79
CA MET A 421 -0.89 0.39 -10.84
C MET A 421 -2.24 1.05 -10.49
N ALA A 422 -3.35 0.54 -11.03
CA ALA A 422 -4.68 1.05 -10.71
C ALA A 422 -5.04 0.83 -9.23
N ARG A 423 -4.73 -0.36 -8.67
CA ARG A 423 -4.95 -0.65 -7.24
C ARG A 423 -4.12 0.25 -6.34
N SER A 424 -2.83 0.43 -6.62
CA SER A 424 -1.96 1.33 -5.87
C SER A 424 -2.43 2.79 -5.95
N ALA A 425 -3.09 3.18 -7.04
CA ALA A 425 -3.73 4.48 -7.18
C ALA A 425 -5.06 4.62 -6.42
N GLY A 426 -5.54 3.58 -5.74
CA GLY A 426 -6.82 3.55 -5.05
C GLY A 426 -8.04 3.45 -6.00
N ALA A 427 -7.82 3.04 -7.25
CA ALA A 427 -8.83 2.96 -8.29
C ALA A 427 -9.35 1.53 -8.51
N GLY A 428 -10.52 1.43 -9.15
CA GLY A 428 -10.98 0.19 -9.73
C GLY A 428 -10.21 -0.18 -10.99
N PHE A 429 -10.23 -1.47 -11.33
CA PHE A 429 -9.71 -1.98 -12.58
C PHE A 429 -10.66 -3.05 -13.13
N LEU A 430 -11.02 -2.92 -14.41
CA LEU A 430 -11.88 -3.85 -15.13
C LEU A 430 -11.16 -4.35 -16.39
N LEU A 431 -10.79 -5.62 -16.42
CA LEU A 431 -10.22 -6.28 -17.59
C LEU A 431 -11.31 -6.84 -18.50
N VAL A 432 -11.47 -6.23 -19.67
CA VAL A 432 -12.41 -6.69 -20.71
C VAL A 432 -11.63 -7.42 -21.80
N HIS A 433 -11.82 -8.72 -21.92
CA HIS A 433 -11.24 -9.51 -22.99
C HIS A 433 -12.16 -9.51 -24.21
N VAL A 434 -11.74 -8.85 -25.29
CA VAL A 434 -12.44 -8.88 -26.58
C VAL A 434 -11.94 -10.08 -27.38
N ALA A 435 -12.57 -11.22 -27.10
CA ALA A 435 -12.17 -12.59 -27.47
C ALA A 435 -12.59 -12.99 -28.89
N THR A 436 -12.55 -12.05 -29.83
CA THR A 436 -12.89 -12.34 -31.24
C THR A 436 -11.82 -13.25 -31.85
N PRO A 437 -12.20 -14.37 -32.50
CA PRO A 437 -11.25 -15.31 -33.10
C PRO A 437 -10.29 -14.66 -34.11
N LEU A 438 -9.09 -15.22 -34.25
CA LEU A 438 -8.06 -14.70 -35.14
C LEU A 438 -8.55 -14.65 -36.59
N GLU A 439 -9.25 -15.68 -37.04
CA GLU A 439 -9.75 -15.81 -38.40
C GLU A 439 -10.70 -14.65 -38.74
N VAL A 440 -11.58 -14.29 -37.81
CA VAL A 440 -12.49 -13.15 -37.94
C VAL A 440 -11.71 -11.83 -37.90
N CYS A 441 -10.68 -11.73 -37.06
CA CYS A 441 -9.81 -10.56 -36.99
C CYS A 441 -9.04 -10.34 -38.30
N GLU A 442 -8.56 -11.41 -38.94
CA GLU A 442 -7.87 -11.37 -40.24
C GLU A 442 -8.83 -10.94 -41.35
N GLN A 443 -10.07 -11.45 -41.36
CA GLN A 443 -11.10 -11.01 -42.31
C GLN A 443 -11.40 -9.50 -42.17
N ARG A 444 -11.31 -8.96 -40.95
CA ARG A 444 -11.55 -7.55 -40.62
C ARG A 444 -10.29 -6.67 -40.69
N ASP A 445 -9.21 -7.11 -41.33
CA ASP A 445 -7.88 -6.46 -41.33
C ASP A 445 -7.82 -5.09 -42.04
N ARG A 446 -8.49 -4.10 -41.47
CA ARG A 446 -8.53 -2.71 -41.99
C ARG A 446 -7.16 -2.04 -42.07
N LYS A 447 -6.17 -2.51 -41.30
CA LYS A 447 -4.83 -1.95 -41.26
C LYS A 447 -3.85 -2.69 -42.18
N GLY A 448 -4.28 -3.79 -42.82
CA GLY A 448 -3.42 -4.64 -43.64
C GLY A 448 -2.27 -5.30 -42.87
N LEU A 449 -2.37 -5.40 -41.55
CA LEU A 449 -1.27 -5.90 -40.71
C LEU A 449 -1.14 -7.42 -40.81
N TYR A 450 -2.26 -8.14 -40.82
CA TYR A 450 -2.25 -9.59 -40.98
C TYR A 450 -1.87 -9.99 -42.39
N ALA A 451 -2.38 -9.31 -43.41
CA ALA A 451 -1.99 -9.55 -44.80
C ALA A 451 -0.47 -9.40 -45.01
N ARG A 452 0.13 -8.34 -44.45
CA ARG A 452 1.58 -8.12 -44.51
C ARG A 452 2.37 -9.15 -43.72
N ALA A 453 1.88 -9.58 -42.55
CA ALA A 453 2.53 -10.62 -41.76
C ALA A 453 2.50 -11.97 -42.48
N ARG A 454 1.35 -12.37 -43.03
CA ARG A 454 1.19 -13.59 -43.84
C ARG A 454 2.08 -13.59 -45.09
N ALA A 455 2.36 -12.42 -45.66
CA ALA A 455 3.30 -12.23 -46.77
C ALA A 455 4.78 -12.16 -46.35
N GLY A 456 5.11 -12.30 -45.07
CA GLY A 456 6.49 -12.20 -44.55
C GLY A 456 7.07 -10.78 -44.52
N LEU A 457 6.25 -9.75 -44.75
CA LEU A 457 6.65 -8.34 -44.80
C LEU A 457 6.57 -7.63 -43.43
N LEU A 458 6.06 -8.32 -42.41
CA LEU A 458 5.94 -7.83 -41.03
C LEU A 458 6.20 -9.00 -40.07
N THR A 459 7.29 -8.92 -39.31
CA THR A 459 7.64 -9.95 -38.30
C THR A 459 7.11 -9.58 -36.91
N GLY A 460 6.81 -10.58 -36.10
CA GLY A 460 6.36 -10.38 -34.71
C GLY A 460 4.91 -9.93 -34.62
N MET A 461 4.06 -10.27 -35.60
CA MET A 461 2.64 -9.95 -35.56
C MET A 461 1.93 -10.81 -34.50
N THR A 462 1.18 -10.16 -33.59
CA THR A 462 0.45 -10.88 -32.53
C THR A 462 -0.60 -11.80 -33.13
N GLY A 463 -0.62 -13.06 -32.68
CA GLY A 463 -1.51 -14.10 -33.19
C GLY A 463 -0.96 -14.82 -34.42
N ILE A 464 0.17 -14.38 -35.00
CA ILE A 464 0.86 -15.04 -36.10
C ILE A 464 2.22 -15.56 -35.61
N ASP A 465 3.19 -14.67 -35.43
CA ASP A 465 4.57 -15.02 -35.03
C ASP A 465 4.89 -14.61 -33.58
N ASP A 466 4.11 -13.71 -32.99
CA ASP A 466 4.19 -13.33 -31.57
C ASP A 466 2.93 -13.82 -30.83
N PRO A 467 3.04 -14.48 -29.67
CA PRO A 467 1.89 -15.04 -28.99
C PRO A 467 0.92 -13.98 -28.45
N TYR A 468 -0.35 -14.38 -28.34
CA TYR A 468 -1.34 -13.69 -27.52
C TYR A 468 -1.69 -14.60 -26.34
N GLU A 469 -1.28 -14.21 -25.13
CA GLU A 469 -1.60 -14.95 -23.91
C GLU A 469 -3.03 -14.61 -23.50
N THR A 470 -3.98 -15.47 -23.88
CA THR A 470 -5.41 -15.34 -23.57
C THR A 470 -5.62 -15.10 -22.06
N PRO A 471 -6.32 -14.01 -21.67
CA PRO A 471 -6.62 -13.75 -20.26
C PRO A 471 -7.43 -14.88 -19.62
N THR A 472 -6.97 -15.40 -18.48
CA THR A 472 -7.70 -16.36 -17.63
C THR A 472 -8.42 -15.69 -16.46
N ASP A 473 -8.18 -14.39 -16.29
CA ASP A 473 -8.58 -13.56 -15.16
C ASP A 473 -9.32 -12.28 -15.62
N ALA A 474 -9.95 -12.34 -16.79
CA ALA A 474 -10.79 -11.25 -17.29
C ALA A 474 -12.06 -11.12 -16.45
N ASP A 475 -12.42 -9.89 -16.13
CA ASP A 475 -13.64 -9.56 -15.40
C ASP A 475 -14.88 -9.67 -16.32
N LEU A 476 -14.68 -9.44 -17.62
CA LEU A 476 -15.69 -9.59 -18.66
C LEU A 476 -15.07 -10.12 -19.96
N VAL A 477 -15.74 -11.06 -20.62
CA VAL A 477 -15.34 -11.58 -21.94
C VAL A 477 -16.43 -11.22 -22.95
N VAL A 478 -16.01 -10.64 -24.08
CA VAL A 478 -16.90 -10.22 -25.16
C VAL A 478 -16.42 -10.84 -26.48
N ASP A 479 -17.25 -11.64 -27.12
CA ASP A 479 -17.02 -12.11 -28.48
C ASP A 479 -17.85 -11.27 -29.47
N THR A 480 -17.17 -10.68 -30.46
CA THR A 480 -17.78 -9.76 -31.44
C THR A 480 -18.08 -10.44 -32.79
N THR A 481 -18.06 -11.77 -32.84
CA THR A 481 -18.30 -12.54 -34.07
C THR A 481 -19.70 -12.27 -34.63
N ASP A 482 -20.73 -12.49 -33.82
CA ASP A 482 -22.15 -12.35 -34.21
C ASP A 482 -22.88 -11.24 -33.44
N GLN A 483 -22.14 -10.30 -32.85
CA GLN A 483 -22.70 -9.16 -32.12
C GLN A 483 -22.58 -7.87 -32.92
N SER A 484 -23.65 -7.07 -32.89
CA SER A 484 -23.58 -5.67 -33.29
C SER A 484 -22.67 -4.86 -32.34
N ILE A 485 -22.23 -3.69 -32.80
CA ILE A 485 -21.43 -2.78 -31.98
C ILE A 485 -22.22 -2.32 -30.75
N GLU A 486 -23.51 -2.04 -30.92
CA GLU A 486 -24.40 -1.58 -29.85
C GLU A 486 -24.56 -2.64 -28.77
N GLU A 487 -24.80 -3.89 -29.16
CA GLU A 487 -24.89 -5.01 -28.20
C GLU A 487 -23.58 -5.20 -27.43
N ALA A 488 -22.44 -5.19 -28.12
CA ALA A 488 -21.14 -5.36 -27.46
C ALA A 488 -20.82 -4.22 -26.47
N VAL A 489 -21.18 -2.97 -26.81
CA VAL A 489 -21.04 -1.83 -25.89
C VAL A 489 -21.99 -1.97 -24.71
N GLN A 490 -23.24 -2.38 -24.94
CA GLN A 490 -24.24 -2.54 -23.89
C GLN A 490 -23.86 -3.64 -22.89
N VAL A 491 -23.23 -4.73 -23.35
CA VAL A 491 -22.68 -5.77 -22.46
C VAL A 491 -21.68 -5.17 -21.46
N VAL A 492 -20.77 -4.31 -21.91
CA VAL A 492 -19.82 -3.63 -21.01
C VAL A 492 -20.53 -2.65 -20.08
N MET A 493 -21.49 -1.87 -20.58
CA MET A 493 -22.27 -0.93 -19.77
C MET A 493 -23.10 -1.62 -18.68
N ASN A 494 -23.73 -2.75 -19.01
CA ASN A 494 -24.50 -3.56 -18.05
C ASN A 494 -23.58 -4.06 -16.94
N HIS A 495 -22.41 -4.59 -17.30
CA HIS A 495 -21.44 -5.05 -16.30
C HIS A 495 -21.00 -3.90 -15.38
N LEU A 496 -20.73 -2.71 -15.91
CA LEU A 496 -20.40 -1.53 -15.09
C LEU A 496 -21.54 -1.12 -14.14
N THR A 497 -22.78 -1.29 -14.57
CA THR A 497 -23.98 -0.99 -13.77
C THR A 497 -24.17 -2.02 -12.65
N GLU A 498 -24.13 -3.31 -13.00
CA GLU A 498 -24.28 -4.43 -12.06
C GLU A 498 -23.21 -4.43 -10.97
N THR A 499 -21.99 -4.01 -11.32
CA THR A 499 -20.85 -3.93 -10.39
C THR A 499 -20.75 -2.58 -9.65
N GLY A 500 -21.70 -1.67 -9.88
CA GLY A 500 -21.87 -0.40 -9.16
C GLY A 500 -20.89 0.71 -9.55
N TRP A 501 -20.20 0.59 -10.69
CA TRP A 501 -19.30 1.62 -11.21
C TRP A 501 -20.03 2.75 -11.93
N VAL A 502 -21.22 2.47 -12.44
CA VAL A 502 -22.11 3.40 -13.13
C VAL A 502 -23.50 3.29 -12.48
N GLU A 503 -24.19 4.41 -12.32
CA GLU A 503 -25.55 4.41 -11.79
C GLU A 503 -26.52 3.79 -12.81
N PRO A 504 -27.47 2.93 -12.39
CA PRO A 504 -28.48 2.42 -13.29
C PRO A 504 -29.31 3.58 -13.86
N ARG A 505 -29.44 3.66 -15.19
CA ARG A 505 -30.46 4.52 -15.80
C ARG A 505 -31.82 3.90 -15.49
N LEU A 506 -32.70 4.64 -14.82
CA LEU A 506 -34.13 4.35 -14.90
C LEU A 506 -34.53 4.48 -16.37
N PRO A 507 -35.32 3.55 -16.94
CA PRO A 507 -35.84 3.71 -18.29
C PRO A 507 -36.55 5.06 -18.37
N SER A 508 -36.16 5.90 -19.32
CA SER A 508 -36.91 7.11 -19.64
C SER A 508 -38.34 6.68 -19.98
N ALA A 509 -39.30 7.19 -19.20
CA ALA A 509 -40.73 6.95 -19.38
C ALA A 509 -41.25 7.44 -20.73
#